data_AF-A0A7V0LUB0-F1
#
_entry.id   AF-A0A7V0LUB0-F1
#
_cell.length_a   1.000
_cell.length_b   1.000
_cell.length_c   1.000
_cell.angle_alpha   90.00
_cell.angle_beta   90.00
_cell.angle_gamma   90.00
#
_symmetry.space_group_name_H-M   'P 1'
#
loop_
_entity.id
_entity.type
_entity.pdbx_description
1 polymer ?
#
loop_
_entity_poly.entity_id
_entity_poly.type
_entity_poly.pdbx_seq_one_letter_code
_entity_poly.pdbx_strand_id
1 'polypeptide(L)'
;MWALILMTFFEGLSVSTAQRSDAILSNPAGLGFSPGIEVTYTGDADNKHNLMLAMGNIGLFYSVQNNVKRYGIAEGIKLSRWMYGGFAYHLDDSKELNLGLLIRPFDFLSFGYRFSRLKEESFNVFGLGLRPLGEYFTIFGDV
;
A
#
# COMPACT_ATOMS: atom_id res chain seq x y z
N MET A 1 -3.96 17.17 17.35
CA MET A 1 -3.89 15.80 16.81
C MET A 1 -5.23 15.53 16.17
N TRP A 2 -5.31 15.46 14.85
CA TRP A 2 -6.57 15.29 14.12
C TRP A 2 -6.65 13.84 13.65
N ALA A 3 -7.69 13.12 14.05
CA ALA A 3 -8.00 11.80 13.51
C ALA A 3 -8.80 12.01 12.22
N LEU A 4 -8.23 11.60 11.09
CA LEU A 4 -8.91 11.62 9.80
C LEU A 4 -9.47 10.22 9.54
N ILE A 5 -10.78 10.11 9.37
CA ILE A 5 -11.45 8.86 8.95
C ILE A 5 -11.68 8.99 7.45
N LEU A 6 -10.97 8.20 6.64
CA LEU A 6 -11.14 8.15 5.18
C LEU A 6 -11.95 6.90 4.81
N MET A 7 -13.07 7.09 4.12
CA MET A 7 -13.80 6.01 3.43
C MET A 7 -13.46 6.08 1.94
N THR A 8 -12.85 5.03 1.41
CA THR A 8 -12.50 4.92 -0.02
C THR A 8 -13.47 3.96 -0.73
N PHE A 9 -13.92 4.33 -1.94
CA PHE A 9 -14.97 3.63 -2.70
C PHE A 9 -14.46 2.91 -3.96
N PHE A 10 -13.15 2.81 -4.18
CA PHE A 10 -12.57 2.16 -5.36
C PHE A 10 -11.38 1.26 -5.00
N GLU A 11 -11.48 -0.03 -5.31
CA GLU A 11 -10.35 -0.97 -5.24
C GLU A 11 -9.48 -0.84 -6.50
N GLY A 12 -8.51 0.08 -6.47
CA GLY A 12 -7.32 -0.01 -7.30
C GLY A 12 -6.14 -0.36 -6.41
N LEU A 13 -5.21 -1.21 -6.88
CA LEU A 13 -3.97 -1.48 -6.15
C LEU A 13 -3.15 -0.21 -5.95
N SER A 14 -3.35 0.81 -6.77
CA SER A 14 -2.77 2.15 -6.74
C SER A 14 -1.29 2.17 -6.36
N VAL A 15 -0.52 1.26 -6.95
CA VAL A 15 0.84 0.97 -6.48
C VAL A 15 1.79 2.18 -6.63
N SER A 16 1.46 3.10 -7.54
CA SER A 16 2.19 4.37 -7.73
C SER A 16 1.77 5.48 -6.78
N THR A 17 0.56 5.43 -6.22
CA THR A 17 0.05 6.49 -5.33
C THR A 17 0.03 6.11 -3.85
N ALA A 18 0.27 4.82 -3.54
CA ALA A 18 0.36 4.24 -2.22
C ALA A 18 1.05 5.14 -1.18
N GLN A 19 0.39 5.29 -0.03
CA GLN A 19 0.83 6.12 1.09
C GLN A 19 0.17 5.65 2.38
N ARG A 20 0.80 5.97 3.53
CA ARG A 20 0.22 5.75 4.86
C ARG A 20 -0.25 4.29 5.08
N SER A 21 -1.35 4.07 5.80
CA SER A 21 -1.81 2.71 6.13
C SER A 21 -2.30 1.92 4.91
N ASP A 22 -2.80 2.60 3.88
CA ASP A 22 -3.16 1.95 2.61
C ASP A 22 -1.95 1.25 1.94
N ALA A 23 -0.76 1.86 2.05
CA ALA A 23 0.50 1.32 1.53
C ALA A 23 0.82 -0.10 2.02
N ILE A 24 0.27 -0.51 3.17
CA ILE A 24 0.50 -1.84 3.74
C ILE A 24 0.04 -2.94 2.77
N LEU A 25 -1.10 -2.73 2.08
CA LEU A 25 -1.68 -3.68 1.14
C LEU A 25 -1.47 -3.28 -0.33
N SER A 26 -1.40 -1.98 -0.64
CA SER A 26 -1.21 -1.48 -2.01
C SER A 26 0.23 -1.62 -2.47
N ASN A 27 1.18 -0.94 -1.82
CA ASN A 27 2.62 -1.03 -2.10
C ASN A 27 3.40 -0.60 -0.85
N PRO A 28 4.13 -1.51 -0.15
CA PRO A 28 4.72 -1.23 1.16
C PRO A 28 5.79 -0.13 1.12
N ALA A 29 6.33 0.21 -0.06
CA ALA A 29 7.22 1.37 -0.22
C ALA A 29 6.55 2.70 0.17
N GLY A 30 5.23 2.79 0.10
CA GLY A 30 4.46 3.98 0.51
C GLY A 30 4.59 4.31 2.00
N LEU A 31 4.90 3.33 2.86
CA LEU A 31 5.20 3.56 4.28
C LEU A 31 6.51 4.33 4.47
N GLY A 32 7.49 4.13 3.59
CA GLY A 32 8.76 4.86 3.58
C GLY A 32 8.62 6.27 3.01
N PHE A 33 7.70 6.46 2.05
CA PHE A 33 7.38 7.76 1.47
C PHE A 33 6.60 8.66 2.43
N SER A 34 5.58 8.11 3.09
CA SER A 34 4.68 8.86 3.98
C SER A 34 4.60 8.22 5.37
N PRO A 35 5.67 8.26 6.17
CA PRO A 35 5.71 7.63 7.49
C PRO A 35 4.87 8.42 8.51
N GLY A 36 4.04 7.74 9.30
CA GLY A 36 3.16 8.37 10.28
C GLY A 36 2.27 7.38 11.02
N ILE A 37 1.40 7.89 11.90
CA ILE A 37 0.47 7.07 12.68
C ILE A 37 -0.93 7.20 12.07
N GLU A 38 -1.48 6.10 11.60
CA GLU A 38 -2.80 6.06 10.97
C GLU A 38 -3.46 4.71 11.20
N VAL A 39 -4.75 4.72 11.56
CA VAL A 39 -5.58 3.52 11.61
C VAL A 39 -6.66 3.65 10.55
N THR A 40 -6.73 2.68 9.65
CA THR A 40 -7.73 2.63 8.59
C THR A 40 -8.49 1.34 8.67
N TYR A 41 -9.80 1.45 8.53
CA TYR A 41 -10.70 0.32 8.30
C TYR A 41 -11.34 0.49 6.93
N THR A 42 -11.24 -0.53 6.08
CA THR A 42 -11.95 -0.61 4.81
C THR A 42 -12.83 -1.85 4.77
N GLY A 43 -14.01 -1.73 4.16
CA GLY A 43 -14.91 -2.85 3.94
C GLY A 43 -15.59 -2.71 2.59
N ASP A 44 -15.81 -3.82 1.89
CA ASP A 44 -16.52 -3.85 0.61
C ASP A 44 -17.79 -4.72 0.65
N ALA A 45 -18.53 -4.75 -0.46
CA ALA A 45 -19.75 -5.52 -0.61
C ALA A 45 -19.51 -7.04 -0.68
N ASP A 46 -18.27 -7.47 -0.91
CA ASP A 46 -17.86 -8.88 -1.04
C ASP A 46 -17.40 -9.47 0.31
N ASN A 47 -17.80 -8.84 1.42
CA ASN A 47 -17.40 -9.20 2.79
C ASN A 47 -15.87 -9.23 2.98
N LYS A 48 -15.15 -8.37 2.25
CA LYS A 48 -13.76 -8.08 2.56
C LYS A 48 -13.72 -6.98 3.60
N HIS A 49 -12.96 -7.20 4.66
CA HIS A 49 -12.74 -6.23 5.72
C HIS A 49 -11.25 -6.14 5.99
N ASN A 50 -10.67 -4.94 5.94
CA ASN A 50 -9.28 -4.71 6.28
C ASN A 50 -9.20 -3.73 7.45
N LEU A 51 -8.37 -4.06 8.43
CA LEU A 51 -7.93 -3.17 9.49
C LEU A 51 -6.42 -3.00 9.33
N MET A 52 -5.96 -1.76 9.22
CA MET A 52 -4.58 -1.41 8.94
C MET A 52 -4.12 -0.36 9.95
N LEU A 53 -2.94 -0.57 10.53
CA LEU A 53 -2.30 0.35 11.45
C LEU A 53 -0.91 0.68 10.91
N ALA A 54 -0.69 1.93 10.50
CA ALA A 54 0.64 2.46 10.25
C ALA A 54 1.18 3.12 11.53
N MET A 55 2.45 2.89 11.82
CA MET A 55 3.21 3.45 12.93
C MET A 55 4.60 3.85 12.45
N GLY A 56 4.73 5.08 11.96
CA GLY A 56 5.94 5.53 11.29
C GLY A 56 6.07 4.84 9.95
N ASN A 57 7.17 4.12 9.74
CA ASN A 57 7.44 3.35 8.52
C ASN A 57 7.07 1.86 8.66
N ILE A 58 6.48 1.45 9.78
CA ILE A 58 6.02 0.08 10.03
C ILE A 58 4.49 0.04 9.90
N GLY A 59 3.97 -1.06 9.37
CA GLY A 59 2.55 -1.31 9.22
C GLY A 59 2.14 -2.68 9.77
N LEU A 60 0.97 -2.75 10.38
CA LEU A 60 0.29 -3.99 10.75
C LEU A 60 -1.04 -4.05 10.00
N PHE A 61 -1.43 -5.23 9.55
CA PHE A 61 -2.77 -5.42 8.98
C PHE A 61 -3.44 -6.70 9.46
N TYR A 62 -4.77 -6.65 9.45
CA TYR A 62 -5.65 -7.78 9.63
C TYR A 62 -6.76 -7.68 8.58
N SER A 63 -6.94 -8.71 7.79
CA SER A 63 -7.90 -8.77 6.70
C SER A 63 -8.77 -10.03 6.83
N VAL A 64 -10.06 -9.91 6.56
CA VAL A 64 -11.00 -11.02 6.47
C VAL A 64 -11.70 -10.94 5.13
N GLN A 65 -11.66 -12.01 4.35
CA GLN A 65 -12.38 -12.11 3.08
C GLN A 65 -12.94 -13.52 2.94
N ASN A 66 -14.26 -13.67 2.76
CA ASN A 66 -14.92 -14.97 2.62
C ASN A 66 -14.51 -15.99 3.72
N ASN A 67 -14.49 -15.54 4.99
CA ASN A 67 -14.02 -16.28 6.17
C ASN A 67 -12.53 -16.65 6.21
N VAL A 68 -11.75 -16.27 5.19
CA VAL A 68 -10.29 -16.41 5.21
C VAL A 68 -9.71 -15.21 5.94
N LYS A 69 -8.94 -15.47 7.00
CA LYS A 69 -8.24 -14.45 7.79
C LYS A 69 -6.80 -14.34 7.30
N ARG A 70 -6.37 -13.12 7.00
CA ARG A 70 -4.99 -12.79 6.66
C ARG A 70 -4.48 -11.73 7.61
N TYR A 71 -3.21 -11.80 7.99
CA TYR A 71 -2.63 -10.78 8.84
C TYR A 71 -1.13 -10.77 8.66
N GLY A 72 -0.51 -9.64 8.95
CA GLY A 72 0.90 -9.51 8.71
C GLY A 72 1.45 -8.15 9.10
N ILE A 73 2.71 -8.00 8.72
CA ILE A 73 3.52 -6.83 9.02
C ILE A 73 4.11 -6.29 7.72
N ALA A 74 4.36 -4.99 7.70
CA ALA A 74 5.00 -4.29 6.60
C ALA A 74 6.01 -3.28 7.12
N GLU A 75 7.03 -3.00 6.33
CA GLU A 75 8.02 -1.96 6.58
C GLU A 75 8.34 -1.24 5.27
N GLY A 76 8.40 0.09 5.34
CA GLY A 76 8.90 0.93 4.27
C GLY A 76 10.24 1.56 4.62
N ILE A 77 11.07 1.78 3.62
CA ILE A 77 12.42 2.32 3.77
C ILE A 77 12.63 3.42 2.73
N LYS A 78 13.11 4.58 3.18
CA LYS A 78 13.58 5.64 2.27
C LYS A 78 14.97 5.30 1.76
N LEU A 79 15.07 5.01 0.46
CA LEU A 79 16.34 4.64 -0.19
C LEU A 79 17.10 5.87 -0.68
N SER A 80 16.39 6.88 -1.16
CA SER A 80 16.97 8.15 -1.62
C SER A 80 15.99 9.31 -1.45
N ARG A 81 16.30 10.49 -2.00
CA ARG A 81 15.38 11.64 -2.01
C ARG A 81 14.07 11.34 -2.74
N TRP A 82 14.11 10.49 -3.76
CA TRP A 82 12.99 10.23 -4.67
C TRP A 82 12.69 8.73 -4.85
N MET A 83 13.35 7.84 -4.09
CA MET A 83 13.13 6.40 -4.12
C MET A 83 12.83 5.84 -2.73
N TYR A 84 11.87 4.92 -2.70
CA TYR A 84 11.42 4.24 -1.50
C TYR A 84 11.25 2.75 -1.80
N GLY A 85 11.70 1.90 -0.90
CA GLY A 85 11.49 0.46 -0.94
C GLY A 85 10.55 0.04 0.16
N GLY A 86 9.97 -1.14 0.05
CA GLY A 86 9.20 -1.72 1.15
C GLY A 86 9.04 -3.22 1.04
N PHE A 87 8.66 -3.80 2.15
CA PHE A 87 8.46 -5.23 2.33
C PHE A 87 7.19 -5.44 3.16
N ALA A 88 6.38 -6.43 2.81
CA ALA A 88 5.28 -6.89 3.64
C ALA A 88 5.22 -8.42 3.63
N TYR A 89 4.89 -9.00 4.78
CA TYR A 89 4.85 -10.43 4.97
C TYR A 89 3.61 -10.86 5.72
N HIS A 90 2.90 -11.82 5.13
CA HIS A 90 1.70 -12.41 5.68
C HIS A 90 2.10 -13.54 6.62
N LEU A 91 1.68 -13.42 7.87
CA LEU A 91 2.01 -14.34 8.95
C LEU A 91 1.05 -15.55 9.00
N ASP A 92 -0.06 -15.50 8.30
CA ASP A 92 -1.00 -16.61 8.10
C ASP A 92 -0.43 -17.72 7.20
N ASP A 93 -1.26 -18.71 6.88
CA ASP A 93 -0.88 -19.91 6.11
C ASP A 93 -0.51 -19.60 4.65
N SER A 94 -0.90 -18.44 4.11
CA SER A 94 -0.53 -18.02 2.75
C SER A 94 0.98 -17.83 2.61
N LYS A 95 1.65 -17.39 3.69
CA LYS A 95 3.07 -16.96 3.70
C LYS A 95 3.39 -16.01 2.54
N GLU A 96 2.43 -15.18 2.14
CA GLU A 96 2.56 -14.24 1.05
C GLU A 96 3.65 -13.20 1.36
N LEU A 97 4.52 -13.00 0.39
CA LEU A 97 5.60 -12.01 0.43
C LEU A 97 5.33 -10.91 -0.59
N ASN A 98 5.35 -9.67 -0.15
CA ASN A 98 5.17 -8.49 -0.97
C ASN A 98 6.41 -7.60 -0.89
N LEU A 99 6.98 -7.24 -2.04
CA LEU A 99 8.08 -6.27 -2.17
C LEU A 99 7.57 -5.07 -2.96
N GLY A 100 7.96 -3.88 -2.52
CA GLY A 100 7.51 -2.62 -3.07
C GLY A 100 8.68 -1.73 -3.49
N LEU A 101 8.52 -1.03 -4.60
CA LEU A 101 9.36 0.08 -5.01
C LEU A 101 8.45 1.26 -5.41
N LEU A 102 8.82 2.45 -4.98
CA LEU A 102 8.13 3.69 -5.32
C LEU A 102 9.17 4.76 -5.69
N ILE A 103 9.00 5.35 -6.87
CA ILE A 103 9.90 6.35 -7.43
C ILE A 103 9.09 7.62 -7.71
N ARG A 104 9.44 8.74 -7.07
CA ARG A 104 8.77 10.04 -7.21
C ARG A 104 9.82 11.13 -7.50
N PRO A 105 10.28 11.25 -8.75
CA PRO A 105 11.32 12.22 -9.11
C PRO A 105 10.82 13.67 -9.05
N PHE A 106 9.51 13.87 -9.24
CA PHE A 106 8.82 15.16 -9.15
C PHE A 106 7.52 15.01 -8.38
N ASP A 107 7.01 16.11 -7.82
CA ASP A 107 5.75 16.09 -7.05
C ASP A 107 4.53 15.70 -7.92
N PHE A 108 4.64 15.89 -9.23
CA PHE A 108 3.58 15.59 -10.20
C PHE A 108 3.67 14.18 -10.82
N LEU A 109 4.75 13.42 -10.59
CA LEU A 109 5.01 12.15 -11.29
C LEU A 109 5.44 11.06 -10.33
N SER A 110 4.79 9.90 -10.39
CA SER A 110 5.09 8.74 -9.55
C SER A 110 5.09 7.44 -10.34
N PHE A 111 6.08 6.60 -10.10
CA PHE A 111 6.14 5.22 -10.58
C PHE A 111 6.08 4.27 -9.40
N GLY A 112 5.25 3.23 -9.50
CA GLY A 112 5.15 2.18 -8.51
C GLY A 112 5.48 0.83 -9.12
N TYR A 113 6.09 -0.04 -8.34
CA TYR A 113 6.24 -1.44 -8.67
C TYR A 113 5.96 -2.27 -7.42
N ARG A 114 5.20 -3.35 -7.58
CA ARG A 114 5.00 -4.36 -6.55
C ARG A 114 5.27 -5.73 -7.11
N PHE A 115 6.04 -6.51 -6.36
CA PHE A 115 6.17 -7.95 -6.54
C PHE A 115 5.45 -8.65 -5.41
N SER A 116 4.61 -9.63 -5.74
CA SER A 116 3.89 -10.46 -4.79
C SER A 116 4.24 -11.92 -5.06
N ARG A 117 4.61 -12.68 -4.04
CA ARG A 117 4.82 -14.14 -4.12
C ARG A 117 3.86 -14.83 -3.19
N LEU A 118 3.00 -15.67 -3.76
CA LEU A 118 2.02 -16.47 -3.06
C LEU A 118 2.25 -17.94 -3.41
N LYS A 119 2.81 -18.71 -2.46
CA LYS A 119 3.21 -20.10 -2.69
C LYS A 119 4.16 -20.23 -3.91
N GLU A 120 3.70 -20.91 -4.97
CA GLU A 120 4.44 -21.13 -6.22
C GLU A 120 4.15 -20.06 -7.29
N GLU A 121 3.17 -19.19 -7.05
CA GLU A 121 2.80 -18.13 -7.97
C GLU A 121 3.47 -16.81 -7.62
N SER A 122 3.77 -16.02 -8.65
CA SER A 122 4.31 -14.68 -8.49
C SER A 122 3.60 -13.69 -9.40
N PHE A 123 3.32 -12.51 -8.87
CA PHE A 123 2.62 -11.44 -9.55
C PHE A 123 3.48 -10.19 -9.53
N ASN A 124 3.41 -9.43 -10.61
CA ASN A 124 4.09 -8.15 -10.76
C ASN A 124 3.04 -7.13 -11.13
N VAL A 125 3.09 -5.97 -10.49
CA VAL A 125 2.19 -4.85 -10.79
C VAL A 125 3.04 -3.61 -10.96
N PHE A 126 2.88 -2.92 -12.08
CA PHE A 126 3.52 -1.65 -12.39
C PHE A 126 2.48 -0.55 -12.41
N GLY A 127 2.75 0.55 -11.73
CA GLY A 127 1.85 1.69 -11.66
C GLY A 127 2.52 2.96 -12.17
N LEU A 128 1.73 3.79 -12.86
CA LEU A 128 2.09 5.16 -13.20
C LEU A 128 1.04 6.10 -12.60
N GLY A 129 1.50 7.17 -11.96
CA GLY A 129 0.65 8.20 -11.39
C GLY A 129 1.10 9.60 -11.83
N LEU A 130 0.12 10.45 -12.15
CA LEU A 130 0.28 11.83 -12.55
C LEU A 130 -0.60 12.74 -11.70
N ARG A 131 -0.02 13.84 -11.24
CA ARG A 131 -0.67 14.85 -10.40
C ARG A 131 -0.49 16.24 -11.02
N PRO A 132 -1.15 16.53 -12.15
CA PRO A 132 -0.91 17.77 -12.90
C PRO A 132 -1.33 19.03 -12.12
N LEU A 133 -2.22 18.87 -11.14
CA LEU A 133 -2.67 19.94 -10.23
C LEU A 133 -2.25 19.65 -8.78
N GLY A 134 -1.12 18.98 -8.57
CA GLY A 134 -0.66 18.58 -7.23
C GLY A 134 -1.65 17.62 -6.54
N GLU A 135 -1.89 17.82 -5.25
CA GLU A 135 -2.73 16.91 -4.45
C GLU A 135 -4.23 16.96 -4.79
N TYR A 136 -4.67 17.99 -5.53
CA TYR A 136 -6.09 18.16 -5.86
C TYR A 136 -6.60 17.20 -6.93
N PHE A 137 -5.70 16.70 -7.78
CA PHE A 137 -6.09 15.82 -8.88
C PHE A 137 -4.99 14.81 -9.20
N THR A 138 -5.32 13.53 -8.99
CA THR A 138 -4.42 12.41 -9.27
C THR A 138 -5.07 11.50 -10.31
N ILE A 139 -4.32 11.20 -11.38
CA ILE A 139 -4.64 10.15 -12.34
C ILE A 139 -3.61 9.05 -12.12
N PHE A 140 -4.04 7.80 -12.03
CA PHE A 140 -3.13 6.67 -11.98
C PHE A 140 -3.70 5.47 -12.74
N GLY A 141 -2.80 4.58 -13.15
CA GLY A 141 -3.14 3.30 -13.74
C GLY A 141 -2.10 2.27 -13.35
N ASP A 142 -2.58 1.04 -13.14
CA ASP A 142 -1.76 -0.11 -12.81
C ASP A 142 -1.91 -1.18 -13.91
N VAL A 143 -0.82 -1.89 -14.21
CA VAL A 143 -0.73 -3.00 -15.19
C VAL A 143 -0.03 -4.19 -14.54
#